data_AF-A0A2V7VMU0-F1
#
_entry.id   AF-A0A2V7VMU0-F1
#
_cell.length_a   1.000
_cell.length_b   1.000
_cell.length_c   1.000
_cell.angle_alpha   90.00
_cell.angle_beta   90.00
_cell.angle_gamma   90.00
#
_symmetry.space_group_name_H-M   'P 1'
#
loop_
_entity.id
_entity.type
_entity.pdbx_description
1 polymer ?
#
loop_
_entity_poly.entity_id
_entity_poly.type
_entity_poly.pdbx_seq_one_letter_code
_entity_poly.pdbx_strand_id
1 'polypeptide(L)'
;RVYVVLWFDTEDYILPPSDDAAKRVAELLTQQGVRATFKVVGEKARTLERRGRQDVIAALGRHEIGYHSNTHSQHPTPAEYEAPLDWATGVGEFDRRERPGFDDVRRILGQSPSCYGQPGSSWAPQSYAALKKWGVKVYLDEGRQVGLDDKPFWYGGLLNIFNTSEGSELHPNEDWSNIAQARGRFQEFHRRMTSRPEGGVVSFYFHPCEFIHREFWDGVNFARGANPPREEWKRPAMKTPEERERAFKYLEELVAYIKSLPRAQFVTASQALQIFKDNAQGRNYGLEDLLRIARRVDPEVSFQIHDGFALAASEVFSLLNRHVAGMVRKAPLPAIPLDGTPCGPASPFEGGGALTVDASWSQFSRAVVDVADYLERHGQIPSAVWLGSTPVSPESYLVALAQVTLAGAQPPASVHIVPAHLAAGKYVADDAPELWDWPIFPPDFRAPKLMGLARLQAWTLKPAQASPSP
;
A
#
# COMPACT_ATOMS: atom_id res chain seq x y z
N ARG A 1 9.52 0.12 21.05
CA ARG A 1 9.19 -1.32 20.92
C ARG A 1 9.63 -1.79 19.55
N VAL A 2 9.72 -3.09 19.28
CA VAL A 2 9.91 -3.62 17.94
C VAL A 2 8.68 -4.43 17.58
N TYR A 3 7.93 -3.96 16.58
CA TYR A 3 6.78 -4.67 16.07
C TYR A 3 7.23 -5.57 14.92
N VAL A 4 6.83 -6.83 14.97
CA VAL A 4 7.24 -7.85 14.01
C VAL A 4 6.03 -8.28 13.21
N VAL A 5 6.04 -8.01 11.92
CA VAL A 5 4.97 -8.38 10.99
C VAL A 5 5.45 -9.58 10.19
N LEU A 6 5.03 -10.76 10.61
CA LEU A 6 5.29 -12.01 9.90
C LEU A 6 4.08 -12.36 9.03
N TRP A 7 4.30 -12.53 7.74
CA TRP A 7 3.23 -12.88 6.80
C TRP A 7 3.63 -13.96 5.80
N PHE A 8 2.60 -14.56 5.19
CA PHE A 8 2.77 -15.70 4.30
C PHE A 8 1.93 -15.57 3.04
N ASP A 9 2.58 -15.77 1.89
CA ASP A 9 1.93 -15.80 0.58
C ASP A 9 1.48 -17.22 0.30
N THR A 10 0.19 -17.47 0.50
CA THR A 10 -0.42 -18.80 0.40
C THR A 10 -0.95 -18.97 -1.02
N GLU A 11 -0.02 -19.27 -1.93
CA GLU A 11 -0.20 -19.07 -3.37
C GLU A 11 -0.31 -20.35 -4.21
N ASP A 12 0.41 -21.42 -3.87
CA ASP A 12 0.42 -22.64 -4.68
C ASP A 12 -0.89 -23.42 -4.57
N TYR A 13 -1.73 -23.31 -5.59
CA TYR A 13 -2.98 -24.05 -5.75
C TYR A 13 -2.84 -25.29 -6.65
N ILE A 14 -1.63 -25.65 -7.09
CA ILE A 14 -1.38 -26.80 -7.96
C ILE A 14 -1.19 -28.06 -7.11
N LEU A 15 -0.30 -28.02 -6.11
CA LEU A 15 0.13 -29.25 -5.42
C LEU A 15 -0.55 -29.47 -4.07
N PRO A 16 -1.11 -30.67 -3.79
CA PRO A 16 -1.64 -31.01 -2.46
C PRO A 16 -0.64 -30.88 -1.31
N PRO A 17 0.66 -31.24 -1.46
CA PRO A 17 1.65 -31.02 -0.40
C PRO A 17 1.79 -29.58 0.08
N SER A 18 1.49 -28.58 -0.76
CA SER A 18 1.50 -27.16 -0.34
C SER A 18 0.39 -26.85 0.65
N ASP A 19 -0.77 -27.52 0.54
CA ASP A 19 -1.84 -27.43 1.54
C ASP A 19 -1.35 -27.92 2.92
N ASP A 20 -0.58 -29.01 2.95
CA ASP A 20 -0.01 -29.57 4.18
C ASP A 20 1.07 -28.67 4.77
N ALA A 21 1.89 -28.05 3.92
CA ALA A 21 2.90 -27.09 4.37
C ALA A 21 2.24 -25.86 5.02
N ALA A 22 1.20 -25.28 4.38
CA ALA A 22 0.45 -24.16 4.93
C ALA A 22 -0.16 -24.50 6.30
N LYS A 23 -0.75 -25.68 6.43
CA LYS A 23 -1.25 -26.18 7.72
C LYS A 23 -0.16 -26.30 8.76
N ARG A 24 0.98 -26.94 8.43
CA ARG A 24 2.09 -27.14 9.37
C ARG A 24 2.66 -25.82 9.87
N VAL A 25 2.84 -24.83 8.98
CA VAL A 25 3.28 -23.48 9.37
C VAL A 25 2.27 -22.84 10.34
N ALA A 26 0.98 -22.86 10.01
CA ALA A 26 -0.06 -22.27 10.86
C ALA A 26 -0.14 -22.95 12.24
N GLU A 27 -0.09 -24.29 12.27
CA GLU A 27 -0.11 -25.05 13.53
C GLU A 27 1.13 -24.76 14.39
N LEU A 28 2.31 -24.69 13.78
CA LEU A 28 3.57 -24.33 14.46
C LEU A 28 3.48 -22.95 15.11
N LEU A 29 3.01 -21.94 14.37
CA LEU A 29 2.88 -20.57 14.90
C LEU A 29 1.83 -20.51 16.01
N THR A 30 0.69 -21.21 15.84
CA THR A 30 -0.33 -21.35 16.88
C THR A 30 0.25 -21.96 18.16
N GLN A 31 1.04 -23.04 18.05
CA GLN A 31 1.69 -23.70 19.19
C GLN A 31 2.68 -22.76 19.90
N GLN A 32 3.35 -21.88 19.13
CA GLN A 32 4.20 -20.84 19.68
C GLN A 32 3.40 -19.61 20.19
N GLY A 33 2.07 -19.59 20.14
CA GLY A 33 1.27 -18.46 20.58
C GLY A 33 1.48 -17.20 19.72
N VAL A 34 1.88 -17.35 18.46
CA VAL A 34 2.07 -16.27 17.49
C VAL A 34 0.91 -16.24 16.52
N ARG A 35 0.28 -15.08 16.37
CA ARG A 35 -0.62 -14.81 15.24
C ARG A 35 0.16 -14.07 14.16
N ALA A 36 0.02 -14.55 12.94
CA ALA A 36 0.68 -14.05 11.73
C ALA A 36 -0.42 -13.74 10.70
N THR A 37 -0.03 -13.22 9.53
CA THR A 37 -0.97 -12.91 8.44
C THR A 37 -0.76 -13.87 7.27
N PHE A 38 -1.78 -14.63 6.86
CA PHE A 38 -1.71 -15.46 5.67
C PHE A 38 -2.50 -14.78 4.55
N LYS A 39 -1.81 -14.28 3.53
CA LYS A 39 -2.44 -13.72 2.33
C LYS A 39 -2.77 -14.89 1.39
N VAL A 40 -4.04 -15.09 1.08
CA VAL A 40 -4.51 -16.29 0.35
C VAL A 40 -4.97 -15.91 -1.04
N VAL A 41 -4.50 -16.65 -2.04
CA VAL A 41 -4.97 -16.54 -3.43
C VAL A 41 -6.41 -17.06 -3.53
N GLY A 42 -7.28 -16.39 -4.28
CA GLY A 42 -8.67 -16.83 -4.50
C GLY A 42 -8.76 -18.28 -4.99
N GLU A 43 -7.96 -18.63 -5.99
CA GLU A 43 -7.89 -19.99 -6.53
C GLU A 43 -7.34 -21.02 -5.53
N LYS A 44 -6.45 -20.60 -4.62
CA LYS A 44 -5.99 -21.45 -3.51
C LYS A 44 -7.12 -21.75 -2.54
N ALA A 45 -7.88 -20.74 -2.13
CA ALA A 45 -9.04 -20.94 -1.26
C ALA A 45 -10.05 -21.91 -1.90
N ARG A 46 -10.42 -21.68 -3.18
CA ARG A 46 -11.30 -22.59 -3.94
C ARG A 46 -10.74 -24.01 -4.03
N THR A 47 -9.42 -24.16 -4.17
CA THR A 47 -8.76 -25.46 -4.24
C THR A 47 -8.83 -26.20 -2.91
N LEU A 48 -8.59 -25.52 -1.78
CA LEU A 48 -8.73 -26.11 -0.45
C LEU A 48 -10.17 -26.60 -0.21
N GLU A 49 -11.16 -25.80 -0.60
CA GLU A 49 -12.59 -26.17 -0.53
C GLU A 49 -12.89 -27.43 -1.37
N ARG A 50 -12.50 -27.44 -2.66
CA ARG A 50 -12.71 -28.59 -3.56
C ARG A 50 -12.02 -29.87 -3.08
N ARG A 51 -10.85 -29.74 -2.43
CA ARG A 51 -10.10 -30.87 -1.86
C ARG A 51 -10.63 -31.32 -0.50
N GLY A 52 -11.65 -30.64 0.06
CA GLY A 52 -12.19 -30.95 1.37
C GLY A 52 -11.22 -30.69 2.53
N ARG A 53 -10.24 -29.80 2.36
CA ARG A 53 -9.17 -29.49 3.32
C ARG A 53 -9.63 -28.57 4.45
N GLN A 54 -10.71 -28.97 5.13
CA GLN A 54 -11.25 -28.25 6.29
C GLN A 54 -10.25 -28.15 7.44
N ASP A 55 -9.34 -29.13 7.54
CA ASP A 55 -8.23 -29.11 8.50
C ASP A 55 -7.24 -27.95 8.24
N VAL A 56 -6.93 -27.66 6.97
CA VAL A 56 -6.06 -26.54 6.57
C VAL A 56 -6.78 -25.22 6.77
N ILE A 57 -8.04 -25.12 6.31
CA ILE A 57 -8.88 -23.93 6.48
C ILE A 57 -9.00 -23.57 7.96
N ALA A 58 -9.24 -24.55 8.84
CA ALA A 58 -9.32 -24.35 10.27
C ALA A 58 -7.98 -23.92 10.90
N ALA A 59 -6.85 -24.45 10.41
CA ALA A 59 -5.52 -24.05 10.89
C ALA A 59 -5.21 -22.59 10.50
N LEU A 60 -5.40 -22.23 9.22
CA LEU A 60 -5.25 -20.85 8.73
C LEU A 60 -6.19 -19.88 9.46
N GLY A 61 -7.41 -20.33 9.77
CA GLY A 61 -8.42 -19.54 10.47
C GLY A 61 -8.03 -19.07 11.88
N ARG A 62 -6.97 -19.65 12.49
CA ARG A 62 -6.43 -19.18 13.78
C ARG A 62 -5.53 -17.95 13.63
N HIS A 63 -5.14 -17.62 12.41
CA HIS A 63 -4.31 -16.49 12.05
C HIS A 63 -5.15 -15.38 11.42
N GLU A 64 -4.52 -14.26 11.05
CA GLU A 64 -5.19 -13.24 10.26
C GLU A 64 -5.13 -13.61 8.77
N ILE A 65 -6.21 -13.32 8.04
CA ILE A 65 -6.32 -13.62 6.60
C ILE A 65 -6.18 -12.33 5.80
N GLY A 66 -5.32 -12.35 4.79
CA GLY A 66 -5.20 -11.33 3.75
C GLY A 66 -5.60 -11.88 2.37
N TYR A 67 -5.73 -10.99 1.39
CA TYR A 67 -6.02 -11.33 0.01
C TYR A 67 -4.77 -11.20 -0.86
N HIS A 68 -4.55 -12.16 -1.76
CA HIS A 68 -3.33 -12.25 -2.55
C HIS A 68 -3.61 -12.47 -4.05
N SER A 69 -4.53 -11.70 -4.62
CA SER A 69 -5.07 -11.86 -5.98
C SER A 69 -5.92 -13.11 -6.22
N ASN A 70 -6.64 -13.14 -7.34
CA ASN A 70 -7.64 -14.16 -7.65
C ASN A 70 -6.96 -15.42 -8.17
N THR A 71 -5.98 -15.25 -9.07
CA THR A 71 -5.31 -16.33 -9.79
C THR A 71 -3.79 -16.24 -9.77
N HIS A 72 -3.21 -15.30 -9.03
CA HIS A 72 -1.77 -15.14 -8.82
C HIS A 72 -0.99 -15.00 -10.13
N SER A 73 -0.34 -16.08 -10.59
CA SER A 73 0.59 -16.10 -11.72
C SER A 73 -0.06 -16.38 -13.07
N GLN A 74 -1.38 -16.57 -13.15
CA GLN A 74 -2.06 -16.69 -14.43
C GLN A 74 -2.12 -15.34 -15.16
N HIS A 75 -1.77 -15.36 -16.44
CA HIS A 75 -1.72 -14.15 -17.26
C HIS A 75 -3.09 -13.74 -17.82
N PRO A 76 -3.31 -12.42 -18.04
CA PRO A 76 -2.44 -11.32 -17.62
C PRO A 76 -2.49 -11.13 -16.09
N THR A 77 -1.34 -10.88 -15.48
CA THR A 77 -1.22 -10.54 -14.04
C THR A 77 -1.65 -9.08 -13.78
N PRO A 78 -1.85 -8.65 -12.52
CA PRO A 78 -2.30 -7.29 -12.20
C PRO A 78 -1.58 -6.16 -12.92
N ALA A 79 -0.26 -6.10 -12.84
CA ALA A 79 0.52 -5.07 -13.52
C ALA A 79 0.36 -5.15 -15.06
N GLU A 80 0.23 -6.34 -15.65
CA GLU A 80 0.08 -6.49 -17.10
C GLU A 80 -1.25 -5.95 -17.63
N TYR A 81 -2.37 -6.27 -16.96
CA TYR A 81 -3.67 -5.75 -17.42
C TYR A 81 -3.88 -4.29 -17.02
N GLU A 82 -3.23 -3.80 -15.97
CA GLU A 82 -3.30 -2.39 -15.54
C GLU A 82 -2.39 -1.47 -16.35
N ALA A 83 -1.24 -1.96 -16.85
CA ALA A 83 -0.25 -1.16 -17.56
C ALA A 83 -0.79 -0.27 -18.69
N PRO A 84 -1.71 -0.72 -19.56
CA PRO A 84 -2.24 0.12 -20.63
C PRO A 84 -3.40 1.03 -20.17
N LEU A 85 -3.99 0.83 -19.00
CA LEU A 85 -5.24 1.48 -18.61
C LEU A 85 -5.02 2.87 -18.02
N ASP A 86 -6.05 3.72 -18.14
CA ASP A 86 -6.11 4.95 -17.34
C ASP A 86 -6.59 4.64 -15.92
N TRP A 87 -6.61 5.67 -15.06
CA TRP A 87 -6.98 5.52 -13.65
C TRP A 87 -8.37 4.91 -13.46
N ALA A 88 -9.41 5.47 -14.09
CA ALA A 88 -10.78 5.06 -13.84
C ALA A 88 -11.07 3.66 -14.41
N THR A 89 -10.60 3.39 -15.62
CA THR A 89 -10.75 2.10 -16.29
C THR A 89 -9.97 1.02 -15.54
N GLY A 90 -8.75 1.32 -15.09
CA GLY A 90 -7.94 0.39 -14.31
C GLY A 90 -8.56 0.03 -12.97
N VAL A 91 -9.06 1.03 -12.21
CA VAL A 91 -9.78 0.75 -10.95
C VAL A 91 -10.99 -0.17 -11.19
N GLY A 92 -11.72 0.03 -12.29
CA GLY A 92 -12.84 -0.85 -12.66
C GLY A 92 -12.40 -2.25 -13.10
N GLU A 93 -11.28 -2.37 -13.81
CA GLU A 93 -10.77 -3.64 -14.31
C GLU A 93 -10.17 -4.49 -13.18
N PHE A 94 -9.40 -3.91 -12.27
CA PHE A 94 -8.96 -4.55 -11.04
C PHE A 94 -10.16 -5.07 -10.25
N ASP A 95 -11.19 -4.24 -10.03
CA ASP A 95 -12.41 -4.64 -9.32
C ASP A 95 -13.06 -5.86 -9.99
N ARG A 96 -13.26 -5.80 -11.31
CA ARG A 96 -13.89 -6.86 -12.09
C ARG A 96 -13.12 -8.20 -12.02
N ARG A 97 -11.79 -8.17 -12.07
CA ARG A 97 -10.94 -9.37 -12.11
C ARG A 97 -10.69 -9.97 -10.74
N GLU A 98 -10.50 -9.11 -9.75
CA GLU A 98 -9.98 -9.50 -8.44
C GLU A 98 -11.08 -9.65 -7.39
N ARG A 99 -12.20 -8.92 -7.48
CA ARG A 99 -13.27 -9.01 -6.49
C ARG A 99 -13.81 -10.44 -6.27
N PRO A 100 -14.02 -11.27 -7.30
CA PRO A 100 -14.49 -12.64 -7.09
C PRO A 100 -13.55 -13.47 -6.20
N GLY A 101 -12.24 -13.31 -6.36
CA GLY A 101 -11.24 -13.98 -5.55
C GLY A 101 -11.30 -13.54 -4.09
N PHE A 102 -11.44 -12.23 -3.86
CA PHE A 102 -11.58 -11.66 -2.51
C PHE A 102 -12.82 -12.20 -1.79
N ASP A 103 -13.97 -12.22 -2.48
CA ASP A 103 -15.23 -12.72 -1.92
C ASP A 103 -15.18 -14.23 -1.65
N ASP A 104 -14.52 -15.02 -2.51
CA ASP A 104 -14.29 -16.45 -2.28
C ASP A 104 -13.40 -16.70 -1.05
N VAL A 105 -12.29 -15.97 -0.90
CA VAL A 105 -11.44 -16.09 0.31
C VAL A 105 -12.26 -15.77 1.56
N ARG A 106 -13.02 -14.68 1.54
CA ARG A 106 -13.90 -14.30 2.65
C ARG A 106 -14.88 -15.40 3.03
N ARG A 107 -15.55 -15.97 2.04
CA ARG A 107 -16.55 -17.02 2.22
C ARG A 107 -15.95 -18.31 2.76
N ILE A 108 -14.84 -18.77 2.17
CA ILE A 108 -14.25 -20.08 2.46
C ILE A 108 -13.51 -20.08 3.80
N LEU A 109 -12.77 -19.01 4.10
CA LEU A 109 -11.99 -18.91 5.35
C LEU A 109 -12.82 -18.33 6.51
N GLY A 110 -14.04 -17.85 6.24
CA GLY A 110 -14.94 -17.27 7.25
C GLY A 110 -14.46 -15.95 7.85
N GLN A 111 -13.45 -15.32 7.25
CA GLN A 111 -12.86 -14.05 7.70
C GLN A 111 -12.75 -13.10 6.52
N SER A 112 -13.21 -11.85 6.69
CA SER A 112 -12.97 -10.83 5.67
C SER A 112 -11.47 -10.53 5.61
N PRO A 113 -10.83 -10.58 4.43
CA PRO A 113 -9.41 -10.26 4.33
C PRO A 113 -9.11 -8.85 4.87
N SER A 114 -8.13 -8.74 5.75
CA SER A 114 -7.77 -7.48 6.42
C SER A 114 -6.79 -6.62 5.63
N CYS A 115 -5.96 -7.27 4.81
CA CYS A 115 -4.93 -6.67 4.00
C CYS A 115 -4.92 -7.24 2.59
N TYR A 116 -4.23 -6.55 1.70
CA TYR A 116 -3.88 -7.03 0.36
C TYR A 116 -2.36 -7.09 0.20
N GLY A 117 -1.89 -8.09 -0.53
CA GLY A 117 -0.54 -8.12 -1.08
C GLY A 117 -0.60 -8.54 -2.54
N GLN A 118 0.23 -7.93 -3.38
CA GLN A 118 0.27 -8.23 -4.81
C GLN A 118 0.93 -9.58 -5.10
N PRO A 119 0.61 -10.24 -6.21
CA PRO A 119 1.34 -11.44 -6.60
C PRO A 119 2.73 -11.03 -7.16
N GLY A 120 3.80 -11.54 -6.55
CA GLY A 120 5.18 -11.22 -6.93
C GLY A 120 5.44 -9.71 -7.04
N SER A 121 6.12 -9.28 -8.11
CA SER A 121 6.38 -7.86 -8.40
C SER A 121 5.23 -7.19 -9.20
N SER A 122 4.04 -7.81 -9.26
CA SER A 122 2.88 -7.34 -10.04
C SER A 122 2.05 -6.28 -9.32
N TRP A 123 2.68 -5.13 -9.08
CA TRP A 123 2.09 -3.98 -8.39
C TRP A 123 1.37 -3.02 -9.35
N ALA A 124 0.24 -2.44 -8.92
CA ALA A 124 -0.48 -1.40 -9.65
C ALA A 124 -1.14 -0.37 -8.70
N PRO A 125 -1.04 0.94 -8.96
CA PRO A 125 -1.60 1.98 -8.09
C PRO A 125 -3.14 2.02 -8.10
N GLN A 126 -3.78 1.53 -9.17
CA GLN A 126 -5.24 1.48 -9.29
C GLN A 126 -5.87 0.54 -8.25
N SER A 127 -5.14 -0.49 -7.82
CA SER A 127 -5.60 -1.45 -6.80
C SER A 127 -6.06 -0.76 -5.52
N TYR A 128 -5.37 0.31 -5.08
CA TYR A 128 -5.68 1.02 -3.83
C TYR A 128 -7.11 1.55 -3.79
N ALA A 129 -7.60 2.14 -4.89
CA ALA A 129 -8.95 2.68 -4.94
C ALA A 129 -10.01 1.58 -4.98
N ALA A 130 -9.73 0.44 -5.62
CA ALA A 130 -10.61 -0.74 -5.58
C ALA A 130 -10.65 -1.35 -4.17
N LEU A 131 -9.48 -1.58 -3.56
CA LEU A 131 -9.31 -2.14 -2.22
C LEU A 131 -10.01 -1.30 -1.15
N LYS A 132 -9.95 0.03 -1.25
CA LYS A 132 -10.68 0.95 -0.35
C LYS A 132 -12.19 0.73 -0.42
N LYS A 133 -12.77 0.49 -1.61
CA LYS A 133 -14.20 0.17 -1.78
C LYS A 133 -14.57 -1.17 -1.14
N TRP A 134 -13.63 -2.10 -1.07
CA TRP A 134 -13.82 -3.41 -0.43
C TRP A 134 -13.68 -3.37 1.09
N GLY A 135 -13.23 -2.24 1.64
CA GLY A 135 -12.97 -2.07 3.07
C GLY A 135 -11.60 -2.58 3.53
N VAL A 136 -10.69 -2.88 2.59
CA VAL A 136 -9.29 -3.22 2.90
C VAL A 136 -8.55 -1.94 3.30
N LYS A 137 -7.75 -2.03 4.37
CA LYS A 137 -7.09 -0.86 4.98
C LYS A 137 -5.58 -0.97 5.05
N VAL A 138 -5.03 -2.15 4.76
CA VAL A 138 -3.59 -2.42 4.83
C VAL A 138 -3.11 -3.01 3.51
N TYR A 139 -2.05 -2.44 2.97
CA TYR A 139 -1.24 -3.01 1.91
C TYR A 139 0.00 -3.62 2.58
N LEU A 140 0.13 -4.95 2.55
CA LEU A 140 1.17 -5.70 3.24
C LEU A 140 1.90 -6.56 2.23
N ASP A 141 3.06 -6.09 1.78
CA ASP A 141 3.88 -6.79 0.80
C ASP A 141 5.32 -6.27 0.82
N GLU A 142 6.15 -6.72 -0.12
CA GLU A 142 7.49 -6.19 -0.34
C GLU A 142 7.72 -5.84 -1.82
N GLY A 143 8.49 -4.79 -2.09
CA GLY A 143 8.75 -4.31 -3.44
C GLY A 143 9.34 -2.90 -3.48
N ARG A 144 9.56 -2.38 -4.68
CA ARG A 144 10.36 -1.15 -4.91
C ARG A 144 9.60 -0.02 -5.61
N GLN A 145 8.33 -0.24 -5.94
CA GLN A 145 7.52 0.68 -6.76
C GLN A 145 7.22 2.00 -6.04
N VAL A 146 6.98 1.93 -4.73
CA VAL A 146 6.75 3.08 -3.84
C VAL A 146 7.34 2.78 -2.47
N GLY A 147 7.84 3.79 -1.76
CA GLY A 147 8.38 3.64 -0.41
C GLY A 147 8.51 4.97 0.32
N LEU A 148 8.80 4.94 1.61
CA LEU A 148 9.08 6.16 2.38
C LEU A 148 10.16 5.90 3.43
N ASP A 149 11.41 6.05 3.01
CA ASP A 149 12.60 5.95 3.87
C ASP A 149 12.63 4.66 4.71
N ASP A 150 12.33 3.52 4.09
CA ASP A 150 12.22 2.18 4.67
C ASP A 150 11.23 2.04 5.85
N LYS A 151 10.25 2.92 5.96
CA LYS A 151 9.28 2.95 7.07
C LYS A 151 7.85 2.75 6.58
N PRO A 152 6.93 2.30 7.45
CA PRO A 152 5.51 2.29 7.14
C PRO A 152 4.98 3.68 6.74
N PHE A 153 4.11 3.70 5.75
CA PHE A 153 3.54 4.92 5.18
C PHE A 153 2.08 4.76 4.79
N TRP A 154 1.38 5.87 4.54
CA TRP A 154 0.05 5.88 3.95
C TRP A 154 0.16 6.22 2.48
N TYR A 155 -0.52 5.46 1.62
CA TYR A 155 -0.63 5.71 0.18
C TYR A 155 -1.97 5.16 -0.32
N GLY A 156 -2.66 5.91 -1.17
CA GLY A 156 -4.03 5.60 -1.60
C GLY A 156 -5.06 5.55 -0.45
N GLY A 157 -4.70 6.09 0.73
CA GLY A 157 -5.50 5.98 1.96
C GLY A 157 -5.40 4.62 2.67
N LEU A 158 -4.47 3.74 2.29
CA LEU A 158 -4.19 2.48 2.97
C LEU A 158 -2.85 2.57 3.70
N LEU A 159 -2.74 1.87 4.83
CA LEU A 159 -1.47 1.69 5.53
C LEU A 159 -0.60 0.72 4.73
N ASN A 160 0.60 1.13 4.37
CA ASN A 160 1.59 0.34 3.68
C ASN A 160 2.67 -0.10 4.66
N ILE A 161 2.86 -1.41 4.73
CA ILE A 161 4.08 -2.03 5.27
C ILE A 161 4.71 -2.70 4.06
N PHE A 162 5.55 -1.94 3.38
CA PHE A 162 6.04 -2.17 2.03
C PHE A 162 7.34 -1.39 1.83
N ASN A 163 8.28 -1.90 1.03
CA ASN A 163 9.59 -1.30 0.82
C ASN A 163 10.33 -1.12 2.15
N THR A 164 10.49 -2.22 2.90
CA THR A 164 11.20 -2.25 4.18
C THR A 164 12.55 -2.94 4.04
N SER A 165 13.57 -2.52 4.78
CA SER A 165 14.94 -2.99 4.55
C SER A 165 15.34 -4.20 5.40
N GLU A 166 14.81 -4.35 6.61
CA GLU A 166 15.26 -5.38 7.55
C GLU A 166 14.83 -6.80 7.20
N GLY A 167 13.66 -6.97 6.56
CA GLY A 167 13.02 -8.27 6.38
C GLY A 167 13.84 -9.26 5.58
N SER A 168 14.39 -8.78 4.46
CA SER A 168 15.20 -9.57 3.51
C SER A 168 16.38 -10.29 4.18
N GLU A 169 16.94 -9.70 5.24
CA GLU A 169 18.11 -10.22 5.94
C GLU A 169 17.79 -11.36 6.93
N LEU A 170 16.50 -11.65 7.11
CA LEU A 170 15.99 -12.76 7.92
C LEU A 170 15.56 -13.95 7.07
N HIS A 171 15.68 -13.86 5.73
CA HIS A 171 15.34 -14.97 4.85
C HIS A 171 16.40 -16.08 4.93
N PRO A 172 15.96 -17.34 4.75
CA PRO A 172 16.86 -18.48 4.69
C PRO A 172 17.72 -18.40 3.42
N ASN A 173 18.95 -18.90 3.51
CA ASN A 173 19.74 -19.25 2.32
C ASN A 173 19.17 -20.51 1.63
N GLU A 174 19.70 -20.86 0.46
CA GLU A 174 19.18 -21.97 -0.37
C GLU A 174 19.02 -23.29 0.41
N ASP A 175 19.93 -23.57 1.34
CA ASP A 175 19.96 -24.81 2.13
C ASP A 175 19.42 -24.67 3.56
N TRP A 176 18.83 -23.52 3.92
CA TRP A 176 18.16 -23.22 5.19
C TRP A 176 19.05 -23.39 6.43
N SER A 177 20.36 -23.20 6.28
CA SER A 177 21.35 -23.40 7.35
C SER A 177 21.73 -22.11 8.10
N ASN A 178 21.37 -20.94 7.60
CA ASN A 178 21.82 -19.64 8.10
C ASN A 178 21.07 -19.09 9.33
N ILE A 179 20.46 -19.95 10.16
CA ILE A 179 19.65 -19.49 11.33
C ILE A 179 20.46 -18.65 12.33
N ALA A 180 21.74 -18.96 12.54
CA ALA A 180 22.60 -18.17 13.43
C ALA A 180 22.82 -16.73 12.90
N GLN A 181 22.95 -16.57 11.58
CA GLN A 181 23.07 -15.27 10.94
C GLN A 181 21.78 -14.46 11.09
N ALA A 182 20.63 -15.06 10.79
CA ALA A 182 19.33 -14.38 10.92
C ALA A 182 19.06 -13.90 12.35
N ARG A 183 19.40 -14.73 13.36
CA ARG A 183 19.35 -14.33 14.77
C ARG A 183 20.26 -13.13 15.06
N GLY A 184 21.49 -13.15 14.56
CA GLY A 184 22.44 -12.03 14.69
C GLY A 184 21.92 -10.73 14.07
N ARG A 185 21.35 -10.79 12.86
CA ARG A 185 20.74 -9.63 12.18
C ARG A 185 19.53 -9.10 12.95
N PHE A 186 18.62 -9.97 13.38
CA PHE A 186 17.49 -9.54 14.19
C PHE A 186 17.93 -8.90 15.51
N GLN A 187 18.97 -9.40 16.17
CA GLN A 187 19.51 -8.79 17.38
C GLN A 187 20.05 -7.37 17.15
N GLU A 188 20.66 -7.12 15.98
CA GLU A 188 21.11 -5.79 15.59
C GLU A 188 19.93 -4.83 15.36
N PHE A 189 18.93 -5.27 14.60
CA PHE A 189 17.70 -4.49 14.38
C PHE A 189 17.01 -4.18 15.69
N HIS A 190 16.90 -5.18 16.57
CA HIS A 190 16.29 -5.05 17.88
C HIS A 190 17.01 -3.99 18.73
N ARG A 191 18.34 -4.04 18.83
CA ARG A 191 19.13 -3.02 19.55
C ARG A 191 18.96 -1.63 18.95
N ARG A 192 19.00 -1.52 17.62
CA ARG A 192 18.85 -0.23 16.90
C ARG A 192 17.47 0.39 17.10
N MET A 193 16.41 -0.41 17.03
CA MET A 193 15.03 0.08 17.11
C MET A 193 14.59 0.32 18.55
N THR A 194 15.08 -0.48 19.52
CA THR A 194 14.72 -0.29 20.93
C THR A 194 15.41 0.89 21.60
N SER A 195 16.52 1.40 21.04
CA SER A 195 17.21 2.60 21.50
C SER A 195 16.52 3.91 21.10
N ARG A 196 15.50 3.85 20.23
CA ARG A 196 14.73 5.00 19.78
C ARG A 196 13.34 5.04 20.45
N PRO A 197 12.82 6.22 20.82
CA PRO A 197 11.48 6.35 21.42
C PRO A 197 10.37 5.77 20.54
N GLU A 198 10.41 6.01 19.24
CA GLU A 198 9.42 5.57 18.25
C GLU A 198 9.43 4.05 18.03
N GLY A 199 10.52 3.36 18.38
CA GLY A 199 10.66 1.93 18.12
C GLY A 199 11.01 1.62 16.66
N GLY A 200 10.45 0.52 16.15
CA GLY A 200 10.58 0.14 14.75
C GLY A 200 9.68 -1.02 14.37
N VAL A 201 9.64 -1.29 13.06
CA VAL A 201 8.90 -2.40 12.46
C VAL A 201 9.89 -3.27 11.71
N VAL A 202 9.78 -4.58 11.87
CA VAL A 202 10.46 -5.57 11.03
C VAL A 202 9.37 -6.39 10.34
N SER A 203 9.25 -6.25 9.02
CA SER A 203 8.31 -7.00 8.18
C SER A 203 9.10 -8.07 7.44
N PHE A 204 8.69 -9.33 7.50
CA PHE A 204 9.31 -10.41 6.72
C PHE A 204 8.30 -11.51 6.43
N TYR A 205 8.62 -12.33 5.43
CA TYR A 205 7.66 -13.24 4.87
C TYR A 205 8.26 -14.56 4.42
N PHE A 206 7.37 -15.50 4.16
CA PHE A 206 7.67 -16.81 3.62
C PHE A 206 6.51 -17.24 2.72
N HIS A 207 6.73 -18.25 1.89
CA HIS A 207 5.69 -18.87 1.08
C HIS A 207 5.52 -20.31 1.57
N PRO A 208 4.34 -20.80 1.98
CA PRO A 208 4.23 -22.17 2.46
C PRO A 208 4.78 -23.23 1.49
N CYS A 209 4.72 -22.98 0.19
CA CYS A 209 5.31 -23.86 -0.83
C CYS A 209 6.85 -23.92 -0.78
N GLU A 210 7.55 -22.88 -0.35
CA GLU A 210 9.02 -22.88 -0.31
C GLU A 210 9.58 -23.83 0.77
N PHE A 211 8.77 -24.24 1.76
CA PHE A 211 9.15 -25.26 2.74
C PHE A 211 9.22 -26.67 2.13
N ILE A 212 8.64 -26.88 0.95
CA ILE A 212 8.52 -28.19 0.31
C ILE A 212 9.06 -28.24 -1.12
N HIS A 213 9.18 -27.11 -1.80
CA HIS A 213 9.70 -27.02 -3.16
C HIS A 213 11.14 -26.54 -3.20
N ARG A 214 11.92 -27.02 -4.15
CA ARG A 214 13.25 -26.49 -4.49
C ARG A 214 13.17 -25.35 -5.50
N GLU A 215 12.16 -25.36 -6.37
CA GLU A 215 11.85 -24.29 -7.31
C GLU A 215 10.39 -23.87 -7.16
N PHE A 216 10.07 -22.61 -7.42
CA PHE A 216 8.70 -22.13 -7.28
C PHE A 216 7.77 -22.75 -8.35
N TRP A 217 6.55 -23.09 -7.92
CA TRP A 217 5.54 -23.77 -8.73
C TRP A 217 5.13 -22.94 -9.95
N ASP A 218 5.09 -21.62 -9.80
CA ASP A 218 4.69 -20.71 -10.85
C ASP A 218 5.81 -20.48 -11.86
N GLY A 219 7.07 -20.42 -11.44
CA GLY A 219 8.21 -20.37 -12.36
C GLY A 219 8.25 -21.57 -13.33
N VAL A 220 7.80 -22.74 -12.89
CA VAL A 220 7.72 -23.95 -13.72
C VAL A 220 6.56 -23.88 -14.73
N ASN A 221 5.48 -23.19 -14.39
CA ASN A 221 4.21 -23.26 -15.12
C ASN A 221 3.85 -21.99 -15.90
N PHE A 222 4.24 -20.81 -15.43
CA PHE A 222 3.81 -19.50 -15.93
C PHE A 222 4.97 -18.56 -16.28
N ALA A 223 6.23 -18.99 -16.16
CA ALA A 223 7.38 -18.14 -16.47
C ALA A 223 7.32 -17.54 -17.88
N ARG A 224 7.78 -16.29 -18.01
CA ARG A 224 7.95 -15.58 -19.29
C ARG A 224 6.64 -15.42 -20.07
N GLY A 225 5.52 -15.18 -19.39
CA GLY A 225 4.22 -14.98 -20.02
C GLY A 225 3.49 -16.27 -20.42
N ALA A 226 3.97 -17.44 -19.97
CA ALA A 226 3.34 -18.72 -20.29
C ALA A 226 2.00 -18.86 -19.56
N ASN A 227 0.97 -19.36 -20.24
CA ASN A 227 -0.34 -19.57 -19.62
C ASN A 227 -0.95 -20.92 -20.06
N PRO A 228 -0.30 -22.05 -19.74
CA PRO A 228 -0.76 -23.36 -20.16
C PRO A 228 -2.09 -23.72 -19.47
N PRO A 229 -2.94 -24.50 -20.15
CA PRO A 229 -4.16 -25.02 -19.53
C PRO A 229 -3.81 -25.99 -18.39
N ARG A 230 -4.77 -26.26 -17.50
CA ARG A 230 -4.53 -26.98 -16.22
C ARG A 230 -3.96 -28.38 -16.41
N GLU A 231 -4.39 -29.07 -17.46
CA GLU A 231 -3.96 -30.41 -17.84
C GLU A 231 -2.47 -30.49 -18.20
N GLU A 232 -1.84 -29.36 -18.53
CA GLU A 232 -0.42 -29.25 -18.87
C GLU A 232 0.44 -28.78 -17.69
N TRP A 233 -0.16 -28.49 -16.53
CA TRP A 233 0.57 -28.03 -15.35
C TRP A 233 1.51 -29.12 -14.83
N LYS A 234 2.76 -28.72 -14.57
CA LYS A 234 3.86 -29.56 -14.16
C LYS A 234 4.13 -29.42 -12.67
N ARG A 235 4.65 -30.52 -12.11
CA ARG A 235 5.11 -30.57 -10.72
C ARG A 235 6.52 -29.94 -10.63
N PRO A 236 6.73 -28.90 -9.80
CA PRO A 236 8.07 -28.40 -9.51
C PRO A 236 8.95 -29.41 -8.77
N ALA A 237 10.27 -29.22 -8.85
CA ALA A 237 11.25 -29.94 -8.07
C ALA A 237 10.96 -29.81 -6.57
N MET A 238 10.97 -30.94 -5.86
CA MET A 238 10.61 -31.02 -4.44
C MET A 238 11.86 -31.12 -3.56
N LYS A 239 11.79 -30.57 -2.34
CA LYS A 239 12.76 -30.81 -1.28
C LYS A 239 12.70 -32.27 -0.79
N THR A 240 13.82 -32.82 -0.35
CA THR A 240 13.86 -34.11 0.38
C THR A 240 13.19 -33.98 1.75
N PRO A 241 12.81 -35.08 2.42
CA PRO A 241 12.29 -35.02 3.78
C PRO A 241 13.19 -34.24 4.76
N GLU A 242 14.51 -34.47 4.69
CA GLU A 242 15.50 -33.82 5.57
C GLU A 242 15.59 -32.30 5.30
N GLU A 243 15.54 -31.89 4.03
CA GLU A 243 15.51 -30.48 3.64
C GLU A 243 14.24 -29.78 4.14
N ARG A 244 13.09 -30.46 4.07
CA ARG A 244 11.81 -29.94 4.58
C ARG A 244 11.89 -29.73 6.09
N GLU A 245 12.34 -30.73 6.84
CA GLU A 245 12.48 -30.63 8.29
C GLU A 245 13.41 -29.49 8.70
N ARG A 246 14.50 -29.29 7.97
CA ARG A 246 15.40 -28.14 8.19
C ARG A 246 14.69 -26.82 7.95
N ALA A 247 13.90 -26.71 6.88
CA ALA A 247 13.16 -25.50 6.56
C ALA A 247 12.14 -25.13 7.65
N PHE A 248 11.36 -26.11 8.12
CA PHE A 248 10.41 -25.88 9.23
C PHE A 248 11.13 -25.52 10.53
N LYS A 249 12.25 -26.19 10.83
CA LYS A 249 13.06 -25.90 12.02
C LYS A 249 13.64 -24.49 12.00
N TYR A 250 14.06 -23.98 10.84
CA TYR A 250 14.53 -22.60 10.69
C TYR A 250 13.47 -21.59 11.16
N LEU A 251 12.24 -21.71 10.64
CA LEU A 251 11.13 -20.83 11.03
C LEU A 251 10.84 -20.95 12.52
N GLU A 252 10.77 -22.19 13.03
CA GLU A 252 10.53 -22.45 14.46
C GLU A 252 11.54 -21.73 15.35
N GLU A 253 12.81 -21.89 15.01
CA GLU A 253 13.95 -21.36 15.75
C GLU A 253 14.08 -19.84 15.67
N LEU A 254 13.71 -19.25 14.53
CA LEU A 254 13.71 -17.80 14.33
C LEU A 254 12.58 -17.16 15.15
N VAL A 255 11.37 -17.69 15.07
CA VAL A 255 10.21 -17.19 15.83
C VAL A 255 10.47 -17.30 17.33
N ALA A 256 10.97 -18.46 17.80
CA ALA A 256 11.31 -18.65 19.20
C ALA A 256 12.36 -17.65 19.69
N TYR A 257 13.38 -17.37 18.87
CA TYR A 257 14.40 -16.39 19.19
C TYR A 257 13.84 -14.96 19.30
N ILE A 258 13.06 -14.52 18.31
CA ILE A 258 12.45 -13.18 18.30
C ILE A 258 11.59 -12.97 19.54
N LYS A 259 10.77 -13.97 19.92
CA LYS A 259 9.93 -13.93 21.12
C LYS A 259 10.73 -13.81 22.42
N SER A 260 11.95 -14.34 22.45
CA SER A 260 12.80 -14.28 23.65
C SER A 260 13.33 -12.87 23.94
N LEU A 261 13.28 -11.96 22.96
CA LEU A 261 13.82 -10.61 23.09
C LEU A 261 12.80 -9.65 23.73
N PRO A 262 13.21 -8.86 24.73
CA PRO A 262 12.30 -7.95 25.42
C PRO A 262 11.80 -6.85 24.48
N ARG A 263 10.54 -6.44 24.61
CA ARG A 263 9.91 -5.38 23.77
C ARG A 263 9.80 -5.73 22.27
N ALA A 264 10.10 -6.97 21.86
CA ALA A 264 9.73 -7.51 20.55
C ALA A 264 8.31 -8.08 20.63
N GLN A 265 7.46 -7.77 19.65
CA GLN A 265 6.07 -8.18 19.64
C GLN A 265 5.62 -8.51 18.22
N PHE A 266 5.18 -9.75 18.01
CA PHE A 266 4.47 -10.12 16.78
C PHE A 266 3.12 -9.43 16.72
N VAL A 267 2.82 -8.81 15.58
CA VAL A 267 1.55 -8.14 15.32
C VAL A 267 1.01 -8.55 13.96
N THR A 268 -0.30 -8.67 13.87
CA THR A 268 -1.00 -8.91 12.60
C THR A 268 -1.20 -7.59 11.83
N ALA A 269 -1.61 -7.64 10.57
CA ALA A 269 -1.96 -6.46 9.77
C ALA A 269 -2.98 -5.54 10.46
N SER A 270 -4.08 -6.07 11.03
CA SER A 270 -5.05 -5.25 11.75
C SER A 270 -4.49 -4.61 13.02
N GLN A 271 -3.59 -5.30 13.73
CA GLN A 271 -2.93 -4.73 14.90
C GLN A 271 -1.93 -3.64 14.49
N ALA A 272 -1.20 -3.84 13.40
CA ALA A 272 -0.34 -2.81 12.83
C ALA A 272 -1.15 -1.57 12.42
N LEU A 273 -2.34 -1.74 11.85
CA LEU A 273 -3.25 -0.63 11.55
C LEU A 273 -3.66 0.16 12.80
N GLN A 274 -3.85 -0.49 13.95
CA GLN A 274 -4.12 0.22 15.21
C GLN A 274 -2.89 0.97 15.73
N ILE A 275 -1.70 0.36 15.62
CA ILE A 275 -0.44 0.99 16.04
C ILE A 275 -0.16 2.24 15.19
N PHE A 276 -0.31 2.14 13.88
CA PHE A 276 0.00 3.17 12.91
C PHE A 276 -1.21 4.00 12.49
N LYS A 277 -2.29 3.99 13.29
CA LYS A 277 -3.56 4.64 12.96
C LYS A 277 -3.35 6.06 12.43
N ASP A 278 -4.04 6.37 11.34
CA ASP A 278 -4.02 7.72 10.77
C ASP A 278 -4.80 8.67 11.68
N ASN A 279 -4.07 9.33 12.58
CA ASN A 279 -4.66 10.26 13.53
C ASN A 279 -5.17 11.53 12.88
N ALA A 280 -4.87 11.83 11.60
CA ALA A 280 -5.45 12.97 10.91
C ALA A 280 -6.94 12.75 10.57
N GLN A 281 -7.33 11.50 10.34
CA GLN A 281 -8.68 11.13 9.93
C GLN A 281 -9.67 11.28 11.10
N GLY A 282 -10.86 11.83 10.81
CA GLY A 282 -11.91 12.12 11.78
C GLY A 282 -11.62 13.33 12.68
N ARG A 283 -10.50 14.05 12.48
CA ARG A 283 -10.25 15.32 13.16
C ARG A 283 -11.05 16.45 12.54
N ASN A 284 -11.43 17.40 13.38
CA ASN A 284 -11.99 18.69 12.98
C ASN A 284 -10.90 19.75 12.99
N TYR A 285 -10.66 20.39 11.85
CA TYR A 285 -9.63 21.41 11.68
C TYR A 285 -10.26 22.80 11.75
N GLY A 286 -9.94 23.54 12.82
CA GLY A 286 -10.39 24.92 13.00
C GLY A 286 -9.54 25.92 12.21
N LEU A 287 -9.91 27.20 12.26
CA LEU A 287 -9.20 28.26 11.54
C LEU A 287 -7.69 28.31 11.87
N GLU A 288 -7.31 28.17 13.14
CA GLU A 288 -5.89 28.19 13.53
C GLU A 288 -5.09 27.03 12.93
N ASP A 289 -5.70 25.84 12.84
CA ASP A 289 -5.08 24.69 12.20
C ASP A 289 -4.91 24.93 10.71
N LEU A 290 -5.95 25.46 10.04
CA LEU A 290 -5.93 25.77 8.61
C LEU A 290 -4.86 26.82 8.28
N LEU A 291 -4.71 27.86 9.11
CA LEU A 291 -3.64 28.84 8.96
C LEU A 291 -2.25 28.19 9.17
N ARG A 292 -2.10 27.29 10.14
CA ARG A 292 -0.84 26.56 10.38
C ARG A 292 -0.49 25.64 9.19
N ILE A 293 -1.49 24.96 8.63
CA ILE A 293 -1.36 24.11 7.45
C ILE A 293 -0.97 24.95 6.24
N ALA A 294 -1.66 26.07 5.99
CA ALA A 294 -1.41 26.96 4.86
C ALA A 294 0.01 27.58 4.90
N ARG A 295 0.53 27.93 6.09
CA ARG A 295 1.92 28.44 6.24
C ARG A 295 3.01 27.45 5.82
N ARG A 296 2.69 26.16 5.77
CA ARG A 296 3.62 25.08 5.40
C ARG A 296 3.44 24.62 3.97
N VAL A 297 2.59 25.28 3.18
CA VAL A 297 2.48 25.02 1.75
C VAL A 297 3.52 25.89 1.03
N ASP A 298 4.35 25.25 0.22
CA ASP A 298 5.36 25.89 -0.62
C ASP A 298 5.35 25.25 -2.04
N PRO A 299 6.14 25.76 -2.99
CA PRO A 299 6.17 25.25 -4.36
C PRO A 299 6.67 23.79 -4.53
N GLU A 300 7.25 23.18 -3.50
CA GLU A 300 7.66 21.76 -3.45
C GLU A 300 6.59 20.93 -2.72
N VAL A 301 5.39 20.85 -3.31
CA VAL A 301 4.21 20.24 -2.71
C VAL A 301 4.49 18.82 -2.22
N SER A 302 4.27 18.59 -0.93
CA SER A 302 4.50 17.31 -0.27
C SER A 302 3.57 17.14 0.95
N PHE A 303 3.76 16.05 1.71
CA PHE A 303 3.09 15.86 2.99
C PHE A 303 3.63 16.78 4.08
N GLN A 304 2.82 17.00 5.12
CA GLN A 304 3.18 17.77 6.30
C GLN A 304 3.19 16.88 7.55
N ILE A 305 4.27 16.92 8.33
CA ILE A 305 4.37 16.24 9.62
C ILE A 305 4.02 17.24 10.73
N HIS A 306 3.01 16.91 11.54
CA HIS A 306 2.59 17.68 12.71
C HIS A 306 2.81 16.86 13.98
N ASP A 307 2.55 17.49 15.14
CA ASP A 307 2.61 16.77 16.41
C ASP A 307 1.43 15.79 16.52
N GLY A 308 1.76 14.49 16.53
CA GLY A 308 0.80 13.38 16.65
C GLY A 308 0.01 12.99 15.39
N PHE A 309 0.21 13.66 14.25
CA PHE A 309 -0.39 13.27 12.97
C PHE A 309 0.40 13.78 11.75
N ALA A 310 0.12 13.24 10.58
CA ALA A 310 0.62 13.73 9.29
C ALA A 310 -0.54 13.98 8.32
N LEU A 311 -0.37 14.95 7.42
CA LEU A 311 -1.31 15.28 6.35
C LEU A 311 -0.66 15.05 4.99
N ALA A 312 -1.34 14.33 4.10
CA ALA A 312 -0.93 14.19 2.71
C ALA A 312 -1.26 15.47 1.94
N ALA A 313 -0.60 15.69 0.79
CA ALA A 313 -0.86 16.87 -0.03
C ALA A 313 -2.34 16.97 -0.46
N SER A 314 -2.99 15.85 -0.77
CA SER A 314 -4.42 15.84 -1.16
C SER A 314 -5.37 16.18 -0.01
N GLU A 315 -4.97 15.88 1.22
CA GLU A 315 -5.74 16.23 2.42
C GLU A 315 -5.59 17.73 2.71
N VAL A 316 -4.37 18.26 2.61
CA VAL A 316 -4.11 19.71 2.70
C VAL A 316 -4.92 20.47 1.65
N PHE A 317 -4.89 19.99 0.40
CA PHE A 317 -5.66 20.56 -0.70
C PHE A 317 -7.16 20.60 -0.39
N SER A 318 -7.73 19.48 0.04
CA SER A 318 -9.15 19.37 0.39
C SER A 318 -9.55 20.30 1.54
N LEU A 319 -8.75 20.35 2.61
CA LEU A 319 -9.01 21.18 3.79
C LEU A 319 -9.00 22.67 3.44
N LEU A 320 -7.96 23.13 2.75
CA LEU A 320 -7.84 24.54 2.36
C LEU A 320 -8.92 24.92 1.33
N ASN A 321 -9.25 24.04 0.39
CA ASN A 321 -10.25 24.35 -0.62
C ASN A 321 -11.65 24.46 -0.01
N ARG A 322 -12.02 23.54 0.88
CA ARG A 322 -13.29 23.62 1.61
C ARG A 322 -13.41 24.89 2.44
N HIS A 323 -12.31 25.34 3.06
CA HIS A 323 -12.29 26.58 3.83
C HIS A 323 -12.60 27.79 2.96
N VAL A 324 -11.84 27.98 1.88
CA VAL A 324 -12.01 29.12 0.98
C VAL A 324 -13.36 29.04 0.26
N ALA A 325 -13.83 27.85 -0.12
CA ALA A 325 -15.16 27.66 -0.71
C ALA A 325 -16.28 28.10 0.24
N GLY A 326 -16.16 27.78 1.54
CA GLY A 326 -17.09 28.27 2.57
C GLY A 326 -17.11 29.79 2.67
N MET A 327 -15.95 30.44 2.57
CA MET A 327 -15.87 31.91 2.54
C MET A 327 -16.53 32.50 1.30
N VAL A 328 -16.24 31.95 0.11
CA VAL A 328 -16.82 32.38 -1.18
C VAL A 328 -18.34 32.22 -1.17
N ARG A 329 -18.85 31.12 -0.62
CA ARG A 329 -20.29 30.82 -0.48
C ARG A 329 -20.97 31.60 0.65
N LYS A 330 -20.22 32.39 1.43
CA LYS A 330 -20.71 33.08 2.65
C LYS A 330 -21.32 32.12 3.67
N ALA A 331 -20.80 30.91 3.72
CA ALA A 331 -21.20 29.84 4.64
C ALA A 331 -19.93 29.19 5.24
N PRO A 332 -19.11 29.94 6.00
CA PRO A 332 -17.90 29.39 6.60
C PRO A 332 -18.24 28.35 7.66
N LEU A 333 -17.52 27.23 7.64
CA LEU A 333 -17.61 26.22 8.69
C LEU A 333 -16.69 26.60 9.87
N PRO A 334 -17.13 26.43 11.13
CA PRO A 334 -16.27 26.70 12.28
C PRO A 334 -15.08 25.73 12.36
N ALA A 335 -15.26 24.51 11.87
CA ALA A 335 -14.21 23.53 11.67
C ALA A 335 -14.54 22.61 10.49
N ILE A 336 -13.51 22.08 9.83
CA ILE A 336 -13.63 21.21 8.67
C ILE A 336 -13.23 19.80 9.07
N PRO A 337 -14.13 18.80 8.97
CA PRO A 337 -13.76 17.42 9.22
C PRO A 337 -12.93 16.85 8.07
N LEU A 338 -11.92 16.04 8.40
CA LEU A 338 -11.17 15.24 7.42
C LEU A 338 -11.69 13.80 7.42
N ASP A 339 -12.56 13.50 6.45
CA ASP A 339 -13.22 12.20 6.29
C ASP A 339 -12.77 11.49 5.00
N GLY A 340 -11.48 11.21 4.93
CA GLY A 340 -10.84 10.48 3.84
C GLY A 340 -9.75 11.28 3.13
N THR A 341 -8.89 10.52 2.46
CA THR A 341 -7.81 11.04 1.61
C THR A 341 -8.30 11.03 0.15
N PRO A 342 -8.47 12.20 -0.51
CA PRO A 342 -8.76 12.25 -1.94
C PRO A 342 -7.61 11.64 -2.74
N CYS A 343 -7.93 10.89 -3.80
CA CYS A 343 -6.93 10.36 -4.73
C CYS A 343 -6.19 11.50 -5.46
N GLY A 344 -4.96 11.25 -5.89
CA GLY A 344 -4.25 12.18 -6.78
C GLY A 344 -4.85 12.23 -8.18
N PRO A 345 -4.39 13.13 -9.06
CA PRO A 345 -4.93 13.27 -10.42
C PRO A 345 -5.00 11.97 -11.23
N ALA A 346 -6.02 11.86 -12.09
CA ALA A 346 -6.21 10.69 -12.96
C ALA A 346 -5.28 10.71 -14.19
N SER A 347 -4.72 11.88 -14.52
CA SER A 347 -3.84 12.11 -15.65
C SER A 347 -2.87 13.26 -15.34
N PRO A 348 -1.72 13.33 -16.04
CA PRO A 348 -0.81 14.46 -15.89
C PRO A 348 -1.46 15.76 -16.38
N PHE A 349 -0.99 16.89 -15.87
CA PHE A 349 -1.35 18.21 -16.36
C PHE A 349 -0.67 18.51 -17.70
N GLU A 350 -1.43 18.90 -18.72
CA GLU A 350 -0.92 19.14 -20.09
C GLU A 350 -0.85 20.64 -20.48
N GLY A 351 -1.06 21.57 -19.55
CA GLY A 351 -1.23 23.00 -19.85
C GLY A 351 0.03 23.83 -20.07
N GLY A 352 1.20 23.21 -20.30
CA GLY A 352 2.49 23.90 -20.49
C GLY A 352 3.12 24.36 -19.17
N GLY A 353 4.41 24.07 -18.99
CA GLY A 353 5.13 24.33 -17.73
C GLY A 353 5.54 25.79 -17.53
N ALA A 354 5.61 26.19 -16.26
CA ALA A 354 6.32 27.37 -15.74
C ALA A 354 5.78 28.77 -16.08
N LEU A 355 4.48 28.93 -16.32
CA LEU A 355 3.88 30.27 -16.46
C LEU A 355 3.32 30.77 -15.13
N THR A 356 3.78 31.94 -14.70
CA THR A 356 3.09 32.71 -13.67
C THR A 356 1.76 33.20 -14.26
N VAL A 357 0.68 32.97 -13.54
CA VAL A 357 -0.68 33.41 -13.95
C VAL A 357 -1.21 34.35 -12.90
N ASP A 358 -1.72 35.50 -13.34
CA ASP A 358 -2.48 36.41 -12.50
C ASP A 358 -3.98 36.18 -12.75
N ALA A 359 -4.72 35.89 -11.69
CA ALA A 359 -6.17 35.75 -11.76
C ALA A 359 -6.85 36.81 -10.90
N SER A 360 -7.94 37.38 -11.41
CA SER A 360 -8.84 38.18 -10.57
C SER A 360 -9.46 37.30 -9.49
N TRP A 361 -9.84 37.90 -8.35
CA TRP A 361 -10.62 37.19 -7.33
C TRP A 361 -11.87 36.49 -7.89
N SER A 362 -12.55 37.13 -8.85
CA SER A 362 -13.76 36.55 -9.48
C SER A 362 -13.46 35.26 -10.26
N GLN A 363 -12.29 35.16 -10.90
CA GLN A 363 -11.86 33.92 -11.55
C GLN A 363 -11.48 32.86 -10.51
N PHE A 364 -10.65 33.25 -9.52
CA PHE A 364 -10.16 32.33 -8.50
C PHE A 364 -11.29 31.76 -7.64
N SER A 365 -12.22 32.59 -7.18
CA SER A 365 -13.36 32.18 -6.35
C SER A 365 -14.31 31.22 -7.07
N ARG A 366 -14.53 31.38 -8.38
CA ARG A 366 -15.27 30.40 -9.18
C ARG A 366 -14.53 29.07 -9.27
N ALA A 367 -13.23 29.09 -9.54
CA ALA A 367 -12.41 27.89 -9.57
C ALA A 367 -12.40 27.14 -8.23
N VAL A 368 -12.37 27.85 -7.10
CA VAL A 368 -12.49 27.25 -5.75
C VAL A 368 -13.80 26.46 -5.59
N VAL A 369 -14.91 27.04 -6.05
CA VAL A 369 -16.24 26.40 -5.99
C VAL A 369 -16.29 25.18 -6.92
N ASP A 370 -15.78 25.31 -8.15
CA ASP A 370 -15.72 24.20 -9.11
C ASP A 370 -14.86 23.04 -8.61
N VAL A 371 -13.71 23.36 -8.00
CA VAL A 371 -12.83 22.37 -7.37
C VAL A 371 -13.49 21.71 -6.16
N ALA A 372 -14.25 22.47 -5.35
CA ALA A 372 -14.99 21.90 -4.23
C ALA A 372 -16.01 20.86 -4.71
N ASP A 373 -16.77 21.18 -5.75
CA ASP A 373 -17.75 20.27 -6.33
C ASP A 373 -17.08 19.06 -7.01
N TYR A 374 -15.92 19.26 -7.64
CA TYR A 374 -15.14 18.17 -8.25
C TYR A 374 -14.64 17.19 -7.17
N LEU A 375 -14.07 17.72 -6.09
CA LEU A 375 -13.61 16.90 -4.95
C LEU A 375 -14.76 16.10 -4.33
N GLU A 376 -15.94 16.71 -4.16
CA GLU A 376 -17.11 16.05 -3.60
C GLU A 376 -17.63 14.92 -4.51
N ARG A 377 -17.70 15.17 -5.83
CA ARG A 377 -18.21 14.21 -6.81
C ARG A 377 -17.25 13.06 -7.08
N HIS A 378 -15.95 13.34 -7.16
CA HIS A 378 -14.95 12.39 -7.65
C HIS A 378 -14.04 11.84 -6.55
N GLY A 379 -13.94 12.51 -5.39
CA GLY A 379 -12.98 12.13 -4.34
C GLY A 379 -11.53 12.17 -4.82
N GLN A 380 -11.21 13.05 -5.77
CA GLN A 380 -9.96 13.08 -6.52
C GLN A 380 -9.49 14.51 -6.76
N ILE A 381 -8.18 14.75 -6.73
CA ILE A 381 -7.57 16.01 -7.13
C ILE A 381 -7.74 16.17 -8.66
N PRO A 382 -8.25 17.30 -9.16
CA PRO A 382 -8.41 17.49 -10.60
C PRO A 382 -7.04 17.55 -11.31
N SER A 383 -6.96 16.99 -12.53
CA SER A 383 -5.73 17.05 -13.34
C SER A 383 -5.38 18.47 -13.80
N ALA A 384 -6.36 19.38 -13.82
CA ALA A 384 -6.19 20.80 -14.13
C ALA A 384 -7.22 21.63 -13.36
N VAL A 385 -6.83 22.80 -12.88
CA VAL A 385 -7.75 23.79 -12.30
C VAL A 385 -7.89 24.95 -13.28
N TRP A 386 -9.12 25.32 -13.63
CA TRP A 386 -9.38 26.33 -14.66
C TRP A 386 -9.68 27.70 -14.06
N LEU A 387 -8.83 28.69 -14.36
CA LEU A 387 -9.00 30.10 -13.99
C LEU A 387 -9.61 30.86 -15.17
N GLY A 388 -10.91 30.64 -15.41
CA GLY A 388 -11.54 31.04 -16.67
C GLY A 388 -11.08 30.11 -17.81
N SER A 389 -10.47 30.65 -18.86
CA SER A 389 -9.93 29.87 -19.97
C SER A 389 -8.48 29.41 -19.76
N THR A 390 -7.85 29.77 -18.65
CA THR A 390 -6.43 29.47 -18.38
C THR A 390 -6.33 28.31 -17.40
N PRO A 391 -5.80 27.14 -17.83
CA PRO A 391 -5.59 26.01 -16.93
C PRO A 391 -4.30 26.21 -16.10
N VAL A 392 -4.32 25.82 -14.84
CA VAL A 392 -3.15 25.75 -13.96
C VAL A 392 -3.05 24.37 -13.32
N SER A 393 -1.83 23.97 -12.93
CA SER A 393 -1.61 22.69 -12.26
C SER A 393 -2.23 22.69 -10.86
N PRO A 394 -2.68 21.52 -10.33
CA PRO A 394 -3.20 21.42 -8.98
C PRO A 394 -2.18 21.82 -7.90
N GLU A 395 -0.89 21.62 -8.14
CA GLU A 395 0.19 22.07 -7.24
C GLU A 395 0.24 23.60 -7.16
N SER A 396 0.26 24.26 -8.32
CA SER A 396 0.36 25.72 -8.40
C SER A 396 -0.90 26.37 -7.79
N TYR A 397 -2.06 25.76 -8.04
CA TYR A 397 -3.31 26.14 -7.40
C TYR A 397 -3.27 25.99 -5.87
N LEU A 398 -2.71 24.90 -5.34
CA LEU A 398 -2.59 24.68 -3.90
C LEU A 398 -1.77 25.78 -3.21
N VAL A 399 -0.67 26.20 -3.82
CA VAL A 399 0.16 27.30 -3.31
C VAL A 399 -0.62 28.60 -3.26
N ALA A 400 -1.32 28.95 -4.35
CA ALA A 400 -2.16 30.14 -4.40
C ALA A 400 -3.31 30.09 -3.37
N LEU A 401 -3.93 28.92 -3.20
CA LEU A 401 -5.00 28.68 -2.24
C LEU A 401 -4.52 28.85 -0.78
N ALA A 402 -3.30 28.40 -0.48
CA ALA A 402 -2.69 28.63 0.82
C ALA A 402 -2.46 30.13 1.08
N GLN A 403 -1.97 30.88 0.09
CA GLN A 403 -1.81 32.34 0.21
C GLN A 403 -3.13 33.06 0.46
N VAL A 404 -4.20 32.67 -0.28
CA VAL A 404 -5.55 33.19 -0.06
C VAL A 404 -6.06 32.88 1.35
N THR A 405 -5.80 31.66 1.84
CA THR A 405 -6.16 31.28 3.22
C THR A 405 -5.47 32.17 4.26
N LEU A 406 -4.20 32.54 4.02
CA LEU A 406 -3.43 33.41 4.92
C LEU A 406 -3.84 34.88 4.85
N ALA A 407 -4.33 35.36 3.70
CA ALA A 407 -4.85 36.72 3.55
C ALA A 407 -6.14 36.96 4.37
N GLY A 408 -6.86 35.89 4.71
CA GLY A 408 -8.03 35.94 5.58
C GLY A 408 -9.29 36.45 4.90
N ALA A 409 -10.19 37.06 5.68
CA ALA A 409 -11.58 37.32 5.27
C ALA A 409 -11.75 38.34 4.12
N GLN A 410 -10.74 39.18 3.85
CA GLN A 410 -10.81 40.14 2.76
C GLN A 410 -10.31 39.50 1.46
N PRO A 411 -11.13 39.45 0.40
CA PRO A 411 -10.71 38.87 -0.87
C PRO A 411 -9.58 39.72 -1.48
N PRO A 412 -8.44 39.12 -1.87
CA PRO A 412 -7.38 39.85 -2.55
C PRO A 412 -7.87 40.35 -3.92
N ALA A 413 -7.38 41.50 -4.40
CA ALA A 413 -7.78 42.01 -5.72
C ALA A 413 -7.35 41.06 -6.86
N SER A 414 -6.14 40.52 -6.75
CA SER A 414 -5.54 39.54 -7.64
C SER A 414 -4.90 38.41 -6.83
N VAL A 415 -4.92 37.21 -7.40
CA VAL A 415 -4.21 36.05 -6.88
C VAL A 415 -3.08 35.73 -7.84
N HIS A 416 -1.86 35.65 -7.32
CA HIS A 416 -0.67 35.31 -8.08
C HIS A 416 -0.44 33.80 -8.01
N ILE A 417 -0.48 33.12 -9.15
CA ILE A 417 -0.25 31.68 -9.25
C ILE A 417 1.16 31.48 -9.79
N VAL A 418 2.02 30.88 -8.96
CA VAL A 418 3.41 30.59 -9.31
C VAL A 418 3.58 29.10 -9.60
N PRO A 419 4.56 28.72 -10.45
CA PRO A 419 4.85 27.32 -10.72
C PRO A 419 5.19 26.54 -9.46
N ALA A 420 4.59 25.36 -9.31
CA ALA A 420 4.86 24.41 -8.24
C ALA A 420 4.85 22.98 -8.79
N HIS A 421 5.43 22.03 -8.05
CA HIS A 421 5.49 20.62 -8.43
C HIS A 421 5.32 19.70 -7.22
N LEU A 422 4.94 18.45 -7.47
CA LEU A 422 4.74 17.45 -6.44
C LEU A 422 6.07 16.80 -6.04
N ALA A 423 6.74 17.35 -5.03
CA ALA A 423 7.99 16.83 -4.49
C ALA A 423 7.82 15.43 -3.86
N ALA A 424 6.63 15.09 -3.33
CA ALA A 424 6.32 13.74 -2.85
C ALA A 424 6.43 12.67 -3.97
N GLY A 425 6.36 13.08 -5.24
CA GLY A 425 6.57 12.19 -6.37
C GLY A 425 7.90 11.44 -6.31
N LYS A 426 8.96 12.00 -5.71
CA LYS A 426 10.30 11.38 -5.63
C LYS A 426 10.33 10.00 -4.93
N TYR A 427 9.30 9.70 -4.15
CA TYR A 427 9.16 8.45 -3.39
C TYR A 427 8.54 7.30 -4.20
N VAL A 428 8.16 7.58 -5.45
CA VAL A 428 7.71 6.58 -6.42
C VAL A 428 8.84 6.33 -7.42
N ALA A 429 9.18 5.07 -7.64
CA ALA A 429 10.26 4.70 -8.56
C ALA A 429 9.93 5.09 -10.01
N ASP A 430 10.96 5.36 -10.80
CA ASP A 430 10.82 5.40 -12.26
C ASP A 430 10.69 3.98 -12.80
N ASP A 431 9.95 3.82 -13.90
CA ASP A 431 9.82 2.53 -14.56
C ASP A 431 11.17 2.02 -15.03
N ALA A 432 11.55 0.85 -14.54
CA ALA A 432 12.80 0.17 -14.87
C ALA A 432 12.57 -1.35 -14.84
N PRO A 433 13.33 -2.15 -15.62
CA PRO A 433 13.19 -3.61 -15.64
C PRO A 433 13.27 -4.26 -14.24
N GLU A 434 14.07 -3.70 -13.35
CA GLU A 434 14.29 -4.21 -11.99
C GLU A 434 13.06 -4.05 -11.07
N LEU A 435 12.06 -3.24 -11.46
CA LEU A 435 10.76 -3.20 -10.76
C LEU A 435 9.88 -4.39 -11.11
N TRP A 436 10.19 -5.08 -12.21
CA TRP A 436 9.40 -6.14 -12.80
C TRP A 436 10.22 -7.43 -12.92
N ASP A 437 11.04 -7.71 -11.90
CA ASP A 437 11.99 -8.83 -11.84
C ASP A 437 11.34 -10.19 -11.54
N TRP A 438 10.01 -10.23 -11.39
CA TRP A 438 9.29 -11.47 -11.18
C TRP A 438 9.34 -12.35 -12.45
N PRO A 439 9.87 -13.60 -12.39
CA PRO A 439 10.12 -14.44 -13.57
C PRO A 439 8.89 -14.79 -14.42
N ILE A 440 7.70 -14.51 -13.89
CA ILE A 440 6.41 -14.77 -14.52
C ILE A 440 6.14 -13.76 -15.63
N PHE A 441 6.58 -12.50 -15.47
CA PHE A 441 6.34 -11.48 -16.48
C PHE A 441 6.85 -11.90 -17.86
N PRO A 442 6.14 -11.49 -18.94
CA PRO A 442 6.68 -11.58 -20.29
C PRO A 442 8.09 -10.96 -20.35
N PRO A 443 8.99 -11.49 -21.20
CA PRO A 443 10.28 -10.88 -21.41
C PRO A 443 10.14 -9.39 -21.75
N ASP A 444 11.05 -8.57 -21.21
CA ASP A 444 11.10 -7.13 -21.44
C ASP A 444 9.85 -6.35 -21.00
N PHE A 445 9.06 -6.88 -20.04
CA PHE A 445 7.91 -6.18 -19.50
C PHE A 445 8.29 -4.82 -18.89
N ARG A 446 7.54 -3.79 -19.27
CA ARG A 446 7.69 -2.40 -18.83
C ARG A 446 6.31 -1.78 -18.66
N ALA A 447 6.15 -0.91 -17.68
CA ALA A 447 4.88 -0.25 -17.41
C ALA A 447 5.06 1.26 -17.07
N PRO A 448 5.63 2.07 -17.98
CA PRO A 448 5.90 3.48 -17.72
C PRO A 448 4.63 4.30 -17.44
N LYS A 449 3.52 3.99 -18.12
CA LYS A 449 2.22 4.63 -17.85
C LYS A 449 1.72 4.31 -16.44
N LEU A 450 1.88 3.06 -15.99
CA LEU A 450 1.49 2.60 -14.66
C LEU A 450 2.26 3.35 -13.57
N MET A 451 3.58 3.48 -13.73
CA MET A 451 4.42 4.24 -12.80
C MET A 451 4.16 5.76 -12.87
N GLY A 452 3.77 6.27 -14.04
CA GLY A 452 3.27 7.64 -14.18
C GLY A 452 2.00 7.88 -13.33
N LEU A 453 1.02 6.97 -13.39
CA LEU A 453 -0.16 7.03 -12.52
C LEU A 453 0.21 6.92 -11.04
N ALA A 454 1.16 6.04 -10.70
CA ALA A 454 1.65 5.91 -9.33
C ALA A 454 2.23 7.22 -8.79
N ARG A 455 2.99 7.94 -9.61
CA ARG A 455 3.55 9.24 -9.27
C ARG A 455 2.47 10.29 -9.04
N LEU A 456 1.39 10.28 -9.83
CA LEU A 456 0.24 11.16 -9.60
C LEU A 456 -0.48 10.84 -8.28
N GLN A 457 -0.52 9.57 -7.87
CA GLN A 457 -1.12 9.19 -6.59
C GLN A 457 -0.23 9.49 -5.37
N ALA A 458 1.02 9.93 -5.55
CA ALA A 458 1.87 10.40 -4.45
C ALA A 458 1.31 11.64 -3.74
N TRP A 459 0.29 12.31 -4.30
CA TRP A 459 -0.55 13.28 -3.61
C TRP A 459 -1.16 12.74 -2.30
N THR A 460 -1.34 11.42 -2.20
CA THR A 460 -1.88 10.72 -1.03
C THR A 460 -0.81 10.21 -0.07
N LEU A 461 0.47 10.34 -0.43
CA LEU A 461 1.59 9.80 0.34
C LEU A 461 1.82 10.61 1.62
N LYS A 462 1.98 9.94 2.75
CA LYS A 462 2.46 10.54 4.02
C LYS A 462 3.06 9.47 4.96
N PRO A 463 3.93 9.81 5.90
CA PRO A 463 4.45 8.83 6.87
C PRO A 463 3.35 8.28 7.78
N ALA A 464 3.48 7.00 8.13
CA ALA A 464 2.67 6.40 9.18
C ALA A 464 3.41 6.52 10.52
N GLN A 465 2.78 7.18 11.49
CA GLN A 465 3.38 7.42 12.79
C GLN A 465 2.84 6.37 13.78
N ALA A 466 3.74 5.67 14.45
CA ALA A 466 3.34 4.79 15.54
C ALA A 466 2.74 5.64 16.67
N SER A 467 1.57 5.23 17.17
CA SER A 467 1.00 5.81 18.37
C SER A 467 1.99 5.63 19.52
N PRO A 468 2.26 6.68 20.33
CA PRO A 468 3.12 6.53 21.50
C PRO A 468 2.55 5.41 22.37
N SER A 469 3.40 4.44 22.74
CA SER A 469 2.99 3.42 23.69
C SER A 469 2.65 4.10 25.01
N PRO A 470 1.51 3.78 25.66
CA PRO A 470 1.25 4.23 27.02
C PRO A 470 2.33 3.76 28.00
#